data_AF-A0A1V1T0G2-F1
#
_entry.id   AF-A0A1V1T0G2-F1
#
_cell.length_a   1.000
_cell.length_b   1.000
_cell.length_c   1.000
_cell.angle_alpha   90.00
_cell.angle_beta   90.00
_cell.angle_gamma   90.00
#
_symmetry.space_group_name_H-M   'P 1'
#
loop_
_entity.id
_entity.type
_entity.pdbx_description
1 polymer ?
#
loop_
_entity_poly.entity_id
_entity_poly.type
_entity_poly.pdbx_seq_one_letter_code
_entity_poly.pdbx_strand_id
1 'polypeptide(L)'
;MESAEFTLSTLRYASAANVRDRRSSILAAPLYFPRARTCVCRGLWANLPVNPKNDAPLNPSGVWESDLLTFTTDARMDKMEELWENGIDLGLRMARGGDPGSPTTGKVGEELWEEGLARMKGKTTGEEVVKSAKEKLQGSGGGATVEAVFWARKPGVQWRIRGRAYVLAPDIESSPEGREVTTLLKSRMRRLASSTDSYATKEWSFAREVTAHFGNLSPTMRGSFRNPPPGRPVSLPVEGEGLALGQKVTDLEDPVARANFRLVVIVPDEIDQADLSDPDHCRRWIHTYVSTGHGKGQSEWETVEVWP
;
A
#
# COMPACT_ATOMS: atom_id res chain seq x y z
N MET A 1 -16.81 -1.75 -17.73
CA MET A 1 -16.79 -0.75 -16.64
C MET A 1 -15.40 -0.14 -16.64
N GLU A 2 -15.29 1.18 -16.71
CA GLU A 2 -13.99 1.85 -16.56
C GLU A 2 -13.42 1.50 -15.18
N SER A 3 -12.11 1.22 -15.11
CA SER A 3 -11.48 0.94 -13.82
C SER A 3 -11.38 2.23 -13.02
N ALA A 4 -11.71 2.20 -11.74
CA ALA A 4 -11.56 3.38 -10.90
C ALA A 4 -10.07 3.78 -10.79
N GLU A 5 -9.78 5.04 -11.07
CA GLU A 5 -8.43 5.61 -10.99
C GLU A 5 -8.34 6.59 -9.81
N PHE A 6 -7.15 6.72 -9.25
CA PHE A 6 -6.86 7.68 -8.18
C PHE A 6 -5.46 8.26 -8.35
N THR A 7 -5.25 9.46 -7.77
CA THR A 7 -3.91 10.04 -7.67
C THR A 7 -3.23 9.51 -6.41
N LEU A 8 -2.12 8.78 -6.57
CA LEU A 8 -1.26 8.37 -5.47
C LEU A 8 -0.21 9.45 -5.20
N SER A 9 -0.27 10.05 -4.03
CA SER A 9 0.73 10.99 -3.53
C SER A 9 1.67 10.29 -2.54
N THR A 10 2.98 10.47 -2.74
CA THR A 10 4.04 9.92 -1.88
C THR A 10 5.11 10.98 -1.64
N LEU A 11 6.05 10.68 -0.75
CA LEU A 11 7.24 11.52 -0.51
C LEU A 11 8.49 10.77 -0.97
N ARG A 12 9.31 11.43 -1.78
CA ARG A 12 10.65 10.94 -2.14
C ARG A 12 11.69 11.59 -1.24
N TYR A 13 12.50 10.76 -0.59
CA TYR A 13 13.64 11.17 0.19
C TYR A 13 14.86 11.42 -0.72
N ALA A 14 15.54 12.55 -0.55
CA ALA A 14 16.86 12.79 -1.14
C ALA A 14 17.92 12.92 -0.04
N SER A 15 18.85 11.97 0.00
CA SER A 15 20.03 12.07 0.87
C SER A 15 20.99 13.14 0.34
N ALA A 16 21.57 13.94 1.24
CA ALA A 16 22.61 14.92 0.94
C ALA A 16 23.86 14.31 0.26
N ALA A 17 24.04 12.99 0.32
CA ALA A 17 25.16 12.29 -0.32
C ALA A 17 25.16 12.34 -1.87
N ASN A 18 24.03 12.71 -2.50
CA ASN A 18 23.93 12.84 -3.95
C ASN A 18 24.20 14.25 -4.49
N VAL A 19 24.50 15.23 -3.63
CA VAL A 19 24.87 16.58 -4.05
C VAL A 19 26.40 16.68 -4.12
N ARG A 20 26.98 16.25 -5.24
CA ARG A 20 28.35 16.66 -5.59
C ARG A 20 28.32 18.17 -5.78
N ASP A 21 29.19 18.88 -5.07
CA ASP A 21 29.27 20.34 -4.98
C ASP A 21 28.11 21.04 -4.26
N ARG A 22 28.25 21.19 -2.93
CA ARG A 22 28.32 22.52 -2.30
C ARG A 22 28.80 22.39 -0.86
N ARG A 23 29.61 23.39 -0.48
CA ARG A 23 30.33 23.57 0.79
C ARG A 23 29.61 22.98 2.01
N SER A 24 30.39 22.29 2.84
CA SER A 24 30.05 21.91 4.22
C SER A 24 29.43 23.10 4.96
N SER A 25 28.12 23.07 5.15
CA SER A 25 27.41 23.93 6.08
C SER A 25 26.37 23.08 6.81
N ILE A 26 26.61 22.90 8.11
CA ILE A 26 25.63 22.81 9.20
C ILE A 26 24.29 22.16 8.81
N LEU A 27 24.09 20.90 9.24
CA LEU A 27 22.80 20.19 9.27
C LEU A 27 22.04 20.21 7.93
N ALA A 28 22.48 19.38 6.97
CA ALA A 28 21.69 19.09 5.77
C ALA A 28 20.45 18.28 6.18
N ALA A 29 19.39 18.98 6.58
CA ALA A 29 18.09 18.38 6.87
C ALA A 29 17.66 17.55 5.65
N PRO A 30 17.07 16.36 5.86
CA PRO A 30 16.60 15.54 4.75
C PRO A 30 15.58 16.31 3.90
N LEU A 31 15.80 16.32 2.58
CA LEU A 31 14.88 16.96 1.65
C LEU A 31 13.84 15.95 1.19
N TYR A 32 12.57 16.25 1.46
CA TYR A 32 11.43 15.50 0.96
C TYR A 32 10.84 16.19 -0.27
N PHE A 33 10.63 15.41 -1.32
CA PHE A 33 10.00 15.88 -2.55
C PHE A 33 8.67 15.16 -2.75
N PRO A 34 7.53 15.88 -2.81
CA PRO A 34 6.26 15.25 -3.12
C PRO A 34 6.29 14.69 -4.54
N ARG A 35 5.60 13.56 -4.73
CA ARG A 35 5.40 12.91 -6.02
C ARG A 35 3.95 12.50 -6.14
N ALA A 36 3.38 12.70 -7.31
CA ALA A 36 2.01 12.32 -7.63
C ALA A 36 1.97 11.56 -8.95
N ARG A 37 1.07 10.58 -9.06
CA ARG A 37 0.80 9.84 -10.29
C ARG A 37 -0.58 9.20 -10.24
N THR A 38 -1.15 8.92 -11.41
CA THR A 38 -2.37 8.14 -11.51
C THR A 38 -2.09 6.65 -11.32
N CYS A 39 -2.90 6.01 -10.50
CA CYS A 39 -2.93 4.57 -10.25
C CYS A 39 -4.34 4.03 -10.49
N VAL A 40 -4.44 2.75 -10.82
CA VAL A 40 -5.73 2.07 -11.00
C VAL A 40 -6.05 1.30 -9.71
N CYS A 41 -7.20 1.58 -9.11
CA CYS A 41 -7.74 0.82 -8.00
C CYS A 41 -8.12 -0.59 -8.49
N ARG A 42 -7.62 -1.61 -7.81
CA ARG A 42 -7.79 -3.03 -8.12
C ARG A 42 -8.75 -3.74 -7.16
N GLY A 43 -9.58 -2.97 -6.48
CA GLY A 43 -10.54 -3.44 -5.47
C GLY A 43 -9.97 -3.37 -4.06
N LEU A 44 -10.73 -3.94 -3.12
CA LEU A 44 -10.36 -4.02 -1.71
C LEU A 44 -9.69 -5.36 -1.43
N TRP A 45 -8.69 -5.34 -0.55
CA TRP A 45 -7.98 -6.54 -0.11
C TRP A 45 -8.94 -7.52 0.58
N ALA A 46 -8.79 -8.82 0.29
CA ALA A 46 -9.67 -9.89 0.76
C ALA A 46 -11.14 -9.79 0.31
N ASN A 47 -11.45 -8.92 -0.66
CA ASN A 47 -12.77 -8.77 -1.24
C ASN A 47 -12.70 -8.65 -2.77
N LEU A 48 -11.84 -9.44 -3.39
CA LEU A 48 -11.68 -9.49 -4.84
C LEU A 48 -12.93 -10.12 -5.48
N PRO A 49 -13.67 -9.41 -6.35
CA PRO A 49 -14.85 -9.96 -7.01
C PRO A 49 -14.48 -11.14 -7.92
N VAL A 50 -15.36 -12.13 -8.00
CA VAL A 50 -15.20 -13.26 -8.92
C VAL A 50 -15.20 -12.73 -10.35
N ASN A 51 -14.14 -13.07 -11.10
CA ASN A 51 -14.01 -12.77 -12.52
C ASN A 51 -13.94 -14.09 -13.29
N PRO A 52 -14.92 -14.38 -14.17
CA PRO A 52 -14.92 -15.62 -14.97
C PRO A 52 -13.70 -15.81 -15.90
N LYS A 53 -12.90 -14.74 -16.10
CA LYS A 53 -11.67 -14.78 -16.92
C LYS A 53 -10.40 -14.92 -16.07
N ASN A 54 -10.54 -15.05 -14.76
CA ASN A 54 -9.45 -15.25 -13.84
C ASN A 54 -9.39 -16.73 -13.46
N ASP A 55 -8.43 -17.44 -14.05
CA ASP A 55 -8.24 -18.88 -13.81
C ASP A 55 -7.45 -19.16 -12.52
N ALA A 56 -7.07 -18.11 -11.77
CA ALA A 56 -6.34 -18.26 -10.52
C ALA A 56 -7.23 -18.87 -9.41
N PRO A 57 -6.68 -19.74 -8.56
CA PRO A 57 -7.40 -20.20 -7.38
C PRO A 57 -7.72 -19.01 -6.48
N LEU A 58 -9.00 -18.82 -6.15
CA LEU A 58 -9.44 -17.77 -5.24
C LEU A 58 -9.43 -18.28 -3.80
N ASN A 59 -9.23 -17.36 -2.85
CA ASN A 59 -9.51 -17.68 -1.46
C ASN A 59 -11.01 -17.95 -1.24
N PRO A 60 -11.37 -18.73 -0.21
CA PRO A 60 -12.79 -18.93 0.14
C PRO A 60 -13.48 -17.59 0.35
N SER A 61 -14.59 -17.37 -0.35
CA SER A 61 -15.35 -16.12 -0.29
C SER A 61 -16.02 -15.93 1.07
N GLY A 62 -16.13 -14.68 1.53
CA GLY A 62 -16.91 -14.37 2.73
C GLY A 62 -16.27 -14.82 4.05
N VAL A 63 -14.96 -15.09 4.06
CA VAL A 63 -14.20 -15.35 5.29
C VAL A 63 -13.75 -14.04 5.92
N TRP A 64 -13.08 -13.22 5.12
CA TRP A 64 -12.53 -11.92 5.51
C TRP A 64 -13.07 -10.84 4.59
N GLU A 65 -13.15 -9.62 5.11
CA GLU A 65 -13.30 -8.40 4.34
C GLU A 65 -12.37 -7.32 4.90
N SER A 66 -12.13 -6.26 4.14
CA SER A 66 -11.36 -5.13 4.61
C SER A 66 -11.72 -3.84 3.87
N ASP A 67 -11.24 -2.70 4.38
CA ASP A 67 -11.30 -1.38 3.75
C ASP A 67 -9.97 -1.00 3.08
N LEU A 68 -9.07 -1.97 2.85
CA LEU A 68 -7.73 -1.71 2.36
C LEU A 68 -7.70 -1.67 0.83
N LEU A 69 -7.30 -0.54 0.27
CA LEU A 69 -7.26 -0.34 -1.17
C LEU A 69 -6.09 -1.09 -1.79
N THR A 70 -6.31 -1.68 -2.96
CA THR A 70 -5.24 -2.36 -3.70
C THR A 70 -4.94 -1.67 -5.01
N PHE A 71 -3.67 -1.66 -5.40
CA PHE A 71 -3.26 -1.35 -6.77
C PHE A 71 -2.04 -2.19 -7.17
N THR A 72 -1.77 -2.31 -8.46
CA THR A 72 -0.62 -3.06 -8.97
C THR A 72 0.46 -2.12 -9.50
N THR A 73 1.72 -2.50 -9.33
CA THR A 73 2.88 -1.73 -9.81
C THR A 73 4.01 -2.68 -10.21
N ASP A 74 4.92 -2.20 -11.05
CA ASP A 74 6.14 -2.93 -11.40
C ASP A 74 7.23 -2.63 -10.37
N ALA A 75 7.97 -3.66 -9.95
CA ALA A 75 9.03 -3.61 -8.95
C ALA A 75 10.21 -2.70 -9.33
N ARG A 76 10.27 -2.29 -10.60
CA ARG A 76 11.30 -1.41 -11.16
C ARG A 76 10.84 0.04 -11.28
N MET A 77 9.59 0.35 -10.91
CA MET A 77 9.10 1.73 -10.99
C MET A 77 9.73 2.60 -9.91
N ASP A 78 10.03 3.85 -10.26
CA ASP A 78 10.49 4.91 -9.38
C ASP A 78 9.75 5.04 -8.04
N LYS A 79 8.42 4.81 -8.04
CA LYS A 79 7.62 4.89 -6.81
C LYS A 79 7.98 3.82 -5.80
N MET A 80 8.62 2.73 -6.22
CA MET A 80 9.00 1.64 -5.33
C MET A 80 9.90 2.15 -4.21
N GLU A 81 10.88 3.01 -4.47
CA GLU A 81 11.71 3.58 -3.40
C GLU A 81 10.90 4.42 -2.39
N GLU A 82 9.80 5.02 -2.84
CA GLU A 82 8.95 5.93 -2.06
C GLU A 82 7.90 5.18 -1.21
N LEU A 83 7.66 3.90 -1.49
CA LEU A 83 6.72 3.06 -0.72
C LEU A 83 7.39 2.42 0.50
N TRP A 84 8.70 2.57 0.65
CA TRP A 84 9.47 2.06 1.79
C TRP A 84 9.79 3.20 2.74
N GLU A 85 9.68 2.89 4.03
CA GLU A 85 10.09 3.81 5.07
C GLU A 85 11.62 3.88 5.14
N ASN A 86 12.18 4.94 4.56
CA ASN A 86 13.59 5.29 4.72
C ASN A 86 13.69 6.66 5.40
N GLY A 87 13.71 6.66 6.73
CA GLY A 87 14.15 7.80 7.53
C GLY A 87 13.17 8.98 7.64
N ILE A 88 11.97 8.76 8.18
CA ILE A 88 11.19 9.87 8.75
C ILE A 88 11.81 10.27 10.09
N ASP A 89 12.33 11.49 10.15
CA ASP A 89 12.72 12.16 11.40
C ASP A 89 11.46 12.31 12.28
N LEU A 90 11.44 11.57 13.38
CA LEU A 90 10.38 11.58 14.40
C LEU A 90 10.16 12.99 14.99
N GLY A 91 11.06 13.95 14.78
CA GLY A 91 10.90 15.35 15.19
C GLY A 91 9.73 16.09 14.54
N LEU A 92 9.24 15.67 13.36
CA LEU A 92 8.09 16.33 12.72
C LEU A 92 6.72 15.86 13.26
N ARG A 93 6.67 14.73 13.99
CA ARG A 93 5.45 14.32 14.71
C ARG A 93 5.27 15.09 16.02
N MET A 94 6.36 15.51 16.67
CA MET A 94 6.28 16.31 17.90
C MET A 94 5.83 17.76 17.66
N ALA A 95 6.12 18.35 16.50
CA ALA A 95 5.80 19.74 16.20
C ALA A 95 4.36 19.99 15.70
N ARG A 96 3.58 18.94 15.39
CA ARG A 96 2.14 19.05 15.10
C ARG A 96 1.23 18.66 16.28
N GLY A 97 1.79 18.50 17.46
CA GLY A 97 1.04 18.55 18.72
C GLY A 97 0.97 20.00 19.20
N GLY A 98 0.02 20.79 18.69
CA GLY A 98 -0.10 22.17 19.14
C GLY A 98 -1.03 23.08 18.35
N ASP A 99 -2.11 22.55 17.75
CA ASP A 99 -3.29 23.38 17.52
C ASP A 99 -4.39 22.91 18.49
N PRO A 100 -4.65 23.64 19.59
CA PRO A 100 -5.68 23.27 20.56
C PRO A 100 -7.11 23.33 19.99
N GLY A 101 -7.29 23.73 18.72
CA GLY A 101 -8.58 23.74 18.02
C GLY A 101 -8.86 22.60 17.04
N SER A 102 -7.93 21.67 16.80
CA SER A 102 -8.14 20.57 15.84
C SER A 102 -8.87 19.38 16.51
N PRO A 103 -10.07 18.96 16.04
CA PRO A 103 -10.86 17.92 16.72
C PRO A 103 -10.29 16.50 16.60
N THR A 104 -9.22 16.27 15.84
CA THR A 104 -8.75 14.92 15.51
C THR A 104 -7.28 14.76 15.88
N THR A 105 -7.02 14.19 17.06
CA THR A 105 -5.94 13.21 17.32
C THR A 105 -5.87 12.88 18.82
N GLY A 106 -6.13 11.61 19.15
CA GLY A 106 -6.04 11.12 20.53
C GLY A 106 -5.41 9.73 20.58
N LYS A 107 -4.07 9.67 20.58
CA LYS A 107 -3.21 8.72 21.32
C LYS A 107 -3.27 7.19 21.08
N VAL A 108 -4.28 6.62 20.42
CA VAL A 108 -4.44 5.14 20.41
C VAL A 108 -3.53 4.41 19.41
N GLY A 109 -3.08 5.08 18.34
CA GLY A 109 -2.26 4.44 17.29
C GLY A 109 -0.76 4.35 17.58
N GLU A 110 -0.22 5.22 18.43
CA GLU A 110 1.23 5.30 18.71
C GLU A 110 1.68 4.24 19.73
N GLU A 111 0.90 4.00 20.79
CA GLU A 111 1.24 3.01 21.82
C GLU A 111 1.25 1.57 21.28
N LEU A 112 0.30 1.21 20.42
CA LEU A 112 0.21 -0.15 19.84
C LEU A 112 1.33 -0.46 18.83
N TRP A 113 1.84 0.56 18.14
CA TRP A 113 2.97 0.39 17.22
C TRP A 113 4.27 0.21 18.00
N GLU A 114 4.50 1.02 19.03
CA GLU A 114 5.67 0.92 19.91
C GLU A 114 5.67 -0.39 20.72
N GLU A 115 4.53 -0.84 21.23
CA GLU A 115 4.39 -2.15 21.89
C GLU A 115 4.61 -3.32 20.92
N GLY A 116 4.12 -3.20 19.68
CA GLY A 116 4.37 -4.16 18.60
C GLY A 116 5.87 -4.27 18.24
N LEU A 117 6.56 -3.14 18.14
CA LEU A 117 8.00 -3.07 17.91
C LEU A 117 8.80 -3.59 19.11
N ALA A 118 8.42 -3.25 20.34
CA ALA A 118 9.07 -3.72 21.55
C ALA A 118 8.96 -5.24 21.71
N ARG A 119 7.82 -5.83 21.34
CA ARG A 119 7.60 -7.29 21.35
C ARG A 119 8.39 -8.02 20.27
N MET A 120 8.71 -7.36 19.16
CA MET A 120 9.56 -7.92 18.09
C MET A 120 11.06 -7.77 18.38
N LYS A 121 11.50 -6.69 19.04
CA LYS A 121 12.89 -6.50 19.46
C LYS A 121 13.37 -7.52 20.51
N GLY A 122 12.46 -8.18 21.22
CA GLY A 122 12.79 -9.19 22.25
C GLY A 122 13.22 -10.56 21.71
N LYS A 123 13.31 -10.76 20.38
CA LYS A 123 13.50 -12.10 19.82
C LYS A 123 14.37 -12.15 18.55
N THR A 124 15.61 -11.68 18.63
CA THR A 124 16.58 -11.93 17.55
C THR A 124 17.97 -12.23 18.11
N THR A 125 18.23 -13.50 18.39
CA THR A 125 19.58 -14.07 18.42
C THR A 125 19.73 -14.96 17.20
N GLY A 126 20.10 -14.35 16.08
CA GLY A 126 20.47 -15.00 14.83
C GLY A 126 21.17 -13.97 13.96
N GLU A 127 22.30 -14.33 13.34
CA GLU A 127 23.02 -13.45 12.41
C GLU A 127 22.07 -12.97 11.30
N GLU A 128 21.66 -11.70 11.38
CA GLU A 128 20.83 -11.08 10.34
C GLU A 128 21.67 -10.91 9.07
N VAL A 129 21.32 -11.65 8.02
CA VAL A 129 21.85 -11.39 6.68
C VAL A 129 21.33 -10.03 6.23
N VAL A 130 22.19 -9.02 6.25
CA VAL A 130 21.85 -7.65 5.83
C VAL A 130 21.60 -7.63 4.32
N LYS A 131 20.32 -7.65 3.92
CA LYS A 131 19.91 -7.47 2.52
C LYS A 131 20.35 -6.09 2.01
N SER A 132 20.84 -6.03 0.78
CA SER A 132 21.07 -4.77 0.08
C SER A 132 19.75 -4.00 -0.12
N ALA A 133 19.83 -2.68 -0.28
CA ALA A 133 18.64 -1.85 -0.54
C ALA A 133 17.83 -2.34 -1.74
N LYS A 134 18.52 -2.78 -2.81
CA LYS A 134 17.89 -3.34 -4.01
C LYS A 134 17.13 -4.64 -3.72
N GLU A 135 17.70 -5.54 -2.93
CA GLU A 135 17.03 -6.79 -2.54
C GLU A 135 15.80 -6.53 -1.65
N LYS A 136 15.89 -5.55 -0.74
CA LYS A 136 14.73 -5.14 0.07
C LYS A 136 13.58 -4.62 -0.77
N LEU A 137 13.87 -3.81 -1.80
CA LEU A 137 12.86 -3.26 -2.72
C LEU A 137 12.19 -4.32 -3.61
N GLN A 138 12.84 -5.49 -3.77
CA GLN A 138 12.26 -6.61 -4.52
C GLN A 138 11.36 -7.49 -3.65
N GLY A 139 11.49 -7.48 -2.33
CA GLY A 139 10.67 -8.30 -1.42
C GLY A 139 9.38 -7.62 -0.97
N SER A 140 8.67 -8.31 -0.08
CA SER A 140 7.51 -7.76 0.63
C SER A 140 7.97 -6.80 1.75
N GLY A 141 7.17 -5.78 2.04
CA GLY A 141 7.51 -4.76 3.03
C GLY A 141 6.74 -3.46 2.80
N GLY A 142 7.43 -2.32 2.87
CA GLY A 142 6.86 -0.99 2.67
C GLY A 142 6.66 -0.24 3.99
N GLY A 143 5.48 0.35 4.17
CA GLY A 143 5.09 1.09 5.37
C GLY A 143 5.14 2.61 5.22
N ALA A 144 5.54 3.14 4.06
CA ALA A 144 5.57 4.58 3.85
C ALA A 144 4.18 5.22 3.89
N THR A 145 4.12 6.46 4.38
CA THR A 145 2.90 7.27 4.37
C THR A 145 2.54 7.69 2.95
N VAL A 146 1.26 7.54 2.60
CA VAL A 146 0.72 7.92 1.30
C VAL A 146 -0.62 8.65 1.46
N GLU A 147 -1.00 9.43 0.45
CA GLU A 147 -2.36 9.96 0.29
C GLU A 147 -2.90 9.54 -1.09
N ALA A 148 -4.02 8.81 -1.12
CA ALA A 148 -4.72 8.41 -2.33
C ALA A 148 -5.95 9.31 -2.54
N VAL A 149 -6.03 9.98 -3.69
CA VAL A 149 -7.11 10.93 -3.98
C VAL A 149 -7.98 10.43 -5.12
N PHE A 150 -9.26 10.18 -4.84
CA PHE A 150 -10.29 9.87 -5.82
C PHE A 150 -11.12 11.11 -6.10
N TRP A 151 -11.36 11.40 -7.38
CA TRP A 151 -12.32 12.41 -7.81
C TRP A 151 -13.42 11.76 -8.64
N ALA A 152 -14.61 11.61 -8.07
CA ALA A 152 -15.77 11.13 -8.79
C ALA A 152 -16.54 12.34 -9.37
N ARG A 153 -16.16 12.70 -10.60
CA ARG A 153 -16.70 13.88 -11.31
C ARG A 153 -18.22 13.91 -11.42
N LYS A 154 -18.87 12.76 -11.70
CA LYS A 154 -20.32 12.69 -11.89
C LYS A 154 -21.12 13.00 -10.62
N PRO A 155 -20.83 12.36 -9.47
CA PRO A 155 -21.47 12.72 -8.22
C PRO A 155 -20.89 13.98 -7.57
N GLY A 156 -19.77 14.53 -8.05
CA GLY A 156 -19.15 15.73 -7.46
C GLY A 156 -18.47 15.48 -6.12
N VAL A 157 -18.01 14.26 -5.86
CA VAL A 157 -17.43 13.86 -4.56
C VAL A 157 -15.93 13.54 -4.70
N GLN A 158 -15.15 14.03 -3.75
CA GLN A 158 -13.73 13.72 -3.58
C GLN A 158 -13.52 12.87 -2.32
N TRP A 159 -12.62 11.89 -2.40
CA TRP A 159 -12.08 11.20 -1.22
C TRP A 159 -10.56 11.32 -1.21
N ARG A 160 -10.00 11.76 -0.09
CA ARG A 160 -8.56 11.80 0.18
C ARG A 160 -8.27 10.81 1.31
N ILE A 161 -7.58 9.73 0.98
CA ILE A 161 -7.37 8.59 1.85
C ILE A 161 -5.92 8.59 2.29
N ARG A 162 -5.69 8.89 3.57
CA ARG A 162 -4.35 8.94 4.18
C ARG A 162 -4.09 7.64 4.91
N GLY A 163 -2.87 7.14 4.79
CA GLY A 163 -2.50 5.90 5.45
C GLY A 163 -1.10 5.43 5.08
N ARG A 164 -0.88 4.11 5.19
CA ARG A 164 0.40 3.47 4.89
C ARG A 164 0.27 2.47 3.76
N ALA A 165 1.25 2.45 2.86
CA ALA A 165 1.28 1.53 1.73
C ALA A 165 2.24 0.37 1.99
N TYR A 166 1.77 -0.86 1.83
CA TYR A 166 2.54 -2.09 1.98
C TYR A 166 2.65 -2.80 0.63
N VAL A 167 3.84 -3.26 0.32
CA VAL A 167 4.15 -3.99 -0.91
C VAL A 167 4.15 -5.49 -0.63
N LEU A 168 3.39 -6.23 -1.42
CA LEU A 168 3.28 -7.67 -1.40
C LEU A 168 3.98 -8.22 -2.65
N ALA A 169 5.03 -9.00 -2.41
CA ALA A 169 5.82 -9.68 -3.42
C ALA A 169 5.68 -11.21 -3.27
N PRO A 170 6.29 -12.04 -4.14
CA PRO A 170 6.17 -13.50 -4.05
C PRO A 170 6.63 -14.12 -2.72
N ASP A 171 7.42 -13.40 -1.93
CA ASP A 171 7.93 -13.84 -0.62
C ASP A 171 6.99 -13.53 0.55
N ILE A 172 5.77 -13.03 0.32
CA ILE A 172 4.83 -12.53 1.35
C ILE A 172 4.58 -13.51 2.51
N GLU A 173 4.63 -14.81 2.28
CA GLU A 173 4.46 -15.83 3.34
C GLU A 173 5.77 -16.52 3.75
N SER A 174 6.87 -16.34 3.01
CA SER A 174 8.14 -17.03 3.26
C SER A 174 9.18 -16.15 3.96
N SER A 175 9.16 -14.83 3.74
CA SER A 175 10.12 -13.90 4.34
C SER A 175 9.69 -13.39 5.73
N PRO A 176 10.64 -13.02 6.60
CA PRO A 176 10.34 -12.33 7.86
C PRO A 176 9.51 -11.05 7.66
N GLU A 177 9.91 -10.21 6.70
CA GLU A 177 9.23 -8.95 6.38
C GLU A 177 7.81 -9.21 5.86
N GLY A 178 7.64 -10.23 5.02
CA GLY A 178 6.33 -10.70 4.58
C GLY A 178 5.42 -11.07 5.76
N ARG A 179 5.93 -11.84 6.74
CA ARG A 179 5.16 -12.23 7.93
C ARG A 179 4.73 -11.03 8.77
N GLU A 180 5.56 -10.01 8.90
CA GLU A 180 5.20 -8.76 9.59
C GLU A 180 4.04 -8.05 8.86
N VAL A 181 4.16 -7.90 7.53
CA VAL A 181 3.08 -7.32 6.70
C VAL A 181 1.80 -8.14 6.84
N THR A 182 1.84 -9.48 6.76
CA THR A 182 0.63 -10.30 6.92
C THR A 182 -0.03 -10.15 8.28
N THR A 183 0.76 -9.99 9.35
CA THR A 183 0.26 -9.79 10.72
C THR A 183 -0.47 -8.46 10.82
N LEU A 184 0.09 -7.40 10.24
CA LEU A 184 -0.51 -6.08 10.17
C LEU A 184 -1.79 -6.07 9.33
N LEU A 185 -1.76 -6.64 8.13
CA LEU A 185 -2.94 -6.68 7.27
C LEU A 185 -4.06 -7.50 7.92
N LYS A 186 -3.74 -8.63 8.58
CA LYS A 186 -4.70 -9.42 9.36
C LYS A 186 -5.36 -8.62 10.49
N SER A 187 -4.63 -7.73 11.18
CA SER A 187 -5.23 -6.90 12.24
C SER A 187 -6.21 -5.84 11.71
N ARG A 188 -6.12 -5.55 10.41
CA ARG A 188 -6.99 -4.63 9.67
C ARG A 188 -8.12 -5.30 8.89
N MET A 189 -8.11 -6.63 8.81
CA MET A 189 -9.15 -7.42 8.19
C MET A 189 -10.24 -7.78 9.21
N ARG A 190 -11.50 -7.73 8.79
CA ARG A 190 -12.65 -8.12 9.62
C ARG A 190 -13.13 -9.52 9.23
N ARG A 191 -13.39 -10.35 10.24
CA ARG A 191 -13.96 -11.67 10.03
C ARG A 191 -15.47 -11.55 9.85
N LEU A 192 -16.00 -12.15 8.79
CA LEU A 192 -17.44 -12.13 8.55
C LEU A 192 -18.13 -13.22 9.39
N ALA A 193 -19.26 -12.88 10.01
CA ALA A 193 -19.98 -13.76 10.95
C ALA A 193 -20.48 -15.08 10.31
N SER A 194 -20.66 -15.12 8.99
CA SER A 194 -20.98 -16.34 8.23
C SER A 194 -19.82 -17.35 8.19
N SER A 195 -18.61 -16.95 8.58
CA SER A 195 -17.40 -17.79 8.58
C SER A 195 -17.17 -18.51 9.93
N THR A 196 -18.22 -19.08 10.55
CA THR A 196 -18.04 -19.99 11.69
C THR A 196 -17.24 -21.24 11.32
N ASP A 197 -17.04 -21.49 10.02
CA ASP A 197 -16.15 -22.52 9.53
C ASP A 197 -14.67 -22.21 9.81
N SER A 198 -14.15 -22.86 10.85
CA SER A 198 -12.74 -22.80 11.21
C SER A 198 -11.80 -23.36 10.13
N TYR A 199 -12.29 -24.21 9.21
CA TYR A 199 -11.50 -24.76 8.11
C TYR A 199 -11.28 -23.72 7.00
N ALA A 200 -12.34 -23.03 6.56
CA ALA A 200 -12.24 -21.94 5.58
C ALA A 200 -11.29 -20.81 6.05
N THR A 201 -11.25 -20.54 7.36
CA THR A 201 -10.30 -19.58 7.95
C THR A 201 -8.84 -20.06 7.86
N LYS A 202 -8.59 -21.36 8.06
CA LYS A 202 -7.25 -21.96 7.93
C LYS A 202 -6.78 -22.06 6.47
N GLU A 203 -7.72 -22.12 5.54
CA GLU A 203 -7.43 -22.25 4.12
C GLU A 203 -7.03 -20.93 3.45
N TRP A 204 -7.39 -19.77 4.03
CA TRP A 204 -7.11 -18.45 3.45
C TRP A 204 -5.61 -18.13 3.42
N SER A 205 -5.08 -17.73 2.26
CA SER A 205 -3.66 -17.44 2.02
C SER A 205 -3.44 -16.06 1.38
N PHE A 206 -2.41 -15.34 1.86
CA PHE A 206 -1.94 -14.09 1.28
C PHE A 206 -1.35 -14.32 -0.11
N ALA A 207 -0.53 -15.35 -0.28
CA ALA A 207 0.07 -15.68 -1.58
C ALA A 207 -1.01 -16.00 -2.62
N ARG A 208 -2.05 -16.74 -2.23
CA ARG A 208 -3.20 -17.02 -3.10
C ARG A 208 -3.92 -15.73 -3.52
N GLU A 209 -4.16 -14.81 -2.60
CA GLU A 209 -4.81 -13.53 -2.91
C GLU A 209 -3.95 -12.69 -3.88
N VAL A 210 -2.63 -12.64 -3.68
CA VAL A 210 -1.68 -11.96 -4.58
C VAL A 210 -1.72 -12.56 -5.99
N THR A 211 -1.74 -13.90 -6.11
CA THR A 211 -1.89 -14.59 -7.39
C THR A 211 -3.26 -14.34 -8.01
N ALA A 212 -4.33 -14.31 -7.22
CA ALA A 212 -5.67 -13.98 -7.69
C ALA A 212 -5.73 -12.56 -8.28
N HIS A 213 -5.12 -11.56 -7.64
CA HIS A 213 -5.02 -10.21 -8.20
C HIS A 213 -4.23 -10.16 -9.52
N PHE A 214 -3.15 -10.95 -9.65
CA PHE A 214 -2.40 -11.06 -10.90
C PHE A 214 -3.22 -11.73 -12.01
N GLY A 215 -3.93 -12.81 -11.69
CA GLY A 215 -4.83 -13.50 -12.60
C GLY A 215 -6.03 -12.65 -13.03
N ASN A 216 -6.44 -11.69 -12.20
CA ASN A 216 -7.53 -10.77 -12.51
C ASN A 216 -7.15 -9.70 -13.56
N LEU A 217 -5.87 -9.54 -13.87
CA LEU A 217 -5.40 -8.66 -14.94
C LEU A 217 -5.68 -9.28 -16.32
N SER A 218 -5.81 -8.45 -17.37
CA SER A 218 -5.86 -8.99 -18.74
C SER A 218 -4.50 -9.58 -19.15
N PRO A 219 -4.43 -10.51 -20.12
CA PRO A 219 -3.16 -11.06 -20.58
C PRO A 219 -2.16 -9.99 -21.04
N THR A 220 -2.66 -8.92 -21.68
CA THR A 220 -1.83 -7.76 -22.08
C THR A 220 -1.32 -6.98 -20.87
N MET A 221 -2.15 -6.76 -19.84
CA MET A 221 -1.69 -6.11 -18.61
C MET A 221 -0.70 -6.98 -17.82
N ARG A 222 -0.85 -8.30 -17.81
CA ARG A 222 0.19 -9.18 -17.24
C ARG A 222 1.49 -9.09 -18.05
N GLY A 223 1.39 -9.02 -19.37
CA GLY A 223 2.53 -8.85 -20.25
C GLY A 223 3.31 -7.56 -20.04
N SER A 224 2.70 -6.50 -19.49
CA SER A 224 3.44 -5.26 -19.22
C SER A 224 4.55 -5.41 -18.17
N PHE A 225 4.47 -6.40 -17.29
CA PHE A 225 5.55 -6.73 -16.35
C PHE A 225 6.76 -7.37 -17.02
N ARG A 226 6.65 -7.73 -18.31
CA ARG A 226 7.76 -8.17 -19.17
C ARG A 226 8.24 -7.06 -20.10
N ASN A 227 7.78 -5.81 -19.93
CA ASN A 227 8.32 -4.69 -20.70
C ASN A 227 9.77 -4.40 -20.27
N PRO A 228 10.55 -3.71 -21.13
CA PRO A 228 11.81 -3.09 -20.71
C PRO A 228 11.61 -2.21 -19.46
N PRO A 229 12.63 -2.04 -18.61
CA PRO A 229 12.50 -1.28 -17.37
C PRO A 229 11.91 0.12 -17.60
N PRO A 230 10.90 0.53 -16.80
CA PRO A 230 10.26 1.83 -16.96
C PRO A 230 11.27 2.97 -16.73
N GLY A 231 11.09 4.09 -17.43
CA GLY A 231 11.99 5.26 -17.33
C GLY A 231 13.31 5.13 -18.08
N ARG A 232 13.66 3.94 -18.61
CA ARG A 232 14.87 3.75 -19.42
C ARG A 232 14.70 4.42 -20.80
N PRO A 233 15.70 5.18 -21.29
CA PRO A 233 15.65 5.76 -22.64
C PRO A 233 15.48 4.70 -23.73
N VAL A 234 14.57 4.96 -24.68
CA VAL A 234 14.27 4.05 -25.80
C VAL A 234 15.43 3.86 -26.77
N SER A 235 16.40 4.78 -26.76
CA SER A 235 17.61 4.71 -27.59
C SER A 235 18.63 3.67 -27.08
N LEU A 236 18.49 3.21 -25.83
CA LEU A 236 19.38 2.21 -25.25
C LEU A 236 18.86 0.80 -25.57
N PRO A 237 19.75 -0.19 -25.73
CA PRO A 237 19.34 -1.58 -25.90
C PRO A 237 18.56 -2.06 -24.67
N VAL A 238 17.60 -2.96 -24.92
CA VAL A 238 16.87 -3.66 -23.86
C VAL A 238 17.80 -4.73 -23.29
N GLU A 239 18.22 -4.55 -22.05
CA GLU A 239 18.97 -5.57 -21.31
C GLU A 239 18.01 -6.43 -20.49
N GLY A 240 18.15 -7.75 -20.62
CA GLY A 240 17.35 -8.74 -19.90
C GLY A 240 16.63 -9.70 -20.84
N GLU A 241 16.72 -10.99 -20.56
CA GLU A 241 16.06 -12.02 -21.34
C GLU A 241 14.53 -11.94 -21.20
N GLY A 242 13.81 -12.13 -22.33
CA GLY A 242 12.35 -12.16 -22.34
C GLY A 242 11.65 -10.80 -22.19
N LEU A 243 12.39 -9.69 -22.28
CA LEU A 243 11.84 -8.34 -22.18
C LEU A 243 11.50 -7.74 -23.56
N ALA A 244 10.23 -7.39 -23.75
CA ALA A 244 9.71 -6.80 -24.99
C ALA A 244 8.34 -6.16 -24.76
N LEU A 245 7.97 -5.18 -25.59
CA LEU A 245 6.65 -4.56 -25.57
C LEU A 245 5.58 -5.48 -26.19
N GLY A 246 4.32 -5.29 -25.79
CA GLY A 246 3.16 -5.92 -26.44
C GLY A 246 3.00 -7.42 -26.17
N GLN A 247 3.82 -8.00 -25.28
CA GLN A 247 3.69 -9.39 -24.87
C GLN A 247 2.34 -9.64 -24.20
N LYS A 248 1.83 -10.87 -24.33
CA LYS A 248 0.64 -11.36 -23.61
C LYS A 248 1.06 -12.52 -22.73
N VAL A 249 0.71 -12.45 -21.45
CA VAL A 249 1.03 -13.49 -20.47
C VAL A 249 -0.28 -14.13 -20.00
N THR A 250 -0.41 -15.44 -20.19
CA THR A 250 -1.54 -16.25 -19.70
C THR A 250 -1.16 -17.12 -18.53
N ASP A 251 0.11 -17.48 -18.42
CA ASP A 251 0.66 -18.22 -17.27
C ASP A 251 0.66 -17.33 -16.01
N LEU A 252 0.07 -17.83 -14.94
CA LEU A 252 0.01 -17.16 -13.64
C LEU A 252 1.35 -17.18 -12.91
N GLU A 253 2.22 -18.12 -13.25
CA GLU A 253 3.53 -18.32 -12.64
C GLU A 253 4.67 -17.90 -13.58
N ASP A 254 4.38 -17.10 -14.62
CA ASP A 254 5.39 -16.58 -15.55
C ASP A 254 6.54 -15.92 -14.77
N PRO A 255 7.77 -16.46 -14.84
CA PRO A 255 8.83 -16.08 -13.92
C PRO A 255 9.29 -14.63 -14.11
N VAL A 256 9.25 -14.13 -15.35
CA VAL A 256 9.68 -12.75 -15.67
C VAL A 256 8.63 -11.76 -15.19
N ALA A 257 7.35 -12.02 -15.48
CA ALA A 257 6.27 -11.16 -15.04
C ALA A 257 6.16 -11.15 -13.50
N ARG A 258 6.26 -12.31 -12.85
CA ARG A 258 6.15 -12.45 -11.39
C ARG A 258 7.33 -11.84 -10.64
N ALA A 259 8.53 -11.88 -11.22
CA ALA A 259 9.69 -11.16 -10.67
C ALA A 259 9.43 -9.65 -10.58
N ASN A 260 8.69 -9.07 -11.54
CA ASN A 260 8.42 -7.63 -11.58
C ASN A 260 7.04 -7.23 -11.02
N PHE A 261 6.08 -8.14 -10.91
CA PHE A 261 4.74 -7.85 -10.41
C PHE A 261 4.75 -7.57 -8.90
N ARG A 262 4.20 -6.42 -8.50
CA ARG A 262 3.92 -6.12 -7.09
C ARG A 262 2.46 -5.73 -6.92
N LEU A 263 1.86 -6.25 -5.86
CA LEU A 263 0.58 -5.79 -5.35
C LEU A 263 0.85 -4.84 -4.19
N VAL A 264 0.21 -3.68 -4.18
CA VAL A 264 0.34 -2.71 -3.09
C VAL A 264 -1.00 -2.58 -2.40
N VAL A 265 -0.99 -2.63 -1.08
CA VAL A 265 -2.15 -2.49 -0.20
C VAL A 265 -1.99 -1.19 0.60
N ILE A 266 -2.94 -0.27 0.46
CA ILE A 266 -3.00 0.96 1.27
C ILE A 266 -3.92 0.68 2.45
N VAL A 267 -3.36 0.78 3.66
CA VAL A 267 -4.08 0.69 4.93
C VAL A 267 -4.48 2.11 5.35
N PRO A 268 -5.77 2.46 5.30
CA PRO A 268 -6.21 3.81 5.60
C PRO A 268 -6.29 4.04 7.12
N ASP A 269 -5.72 5.17 7.54
CA ASP A 269 -5.81 5.69 8.90
C ASP A 269 -6.87 6.82 8.98
N GLU A 270 -7.05 7.57 7.90
CA GLU A 270 -8.00 8.68 7.80
C GLU A 270 -8.57 8.81 6.37
N ILE A 271 -9.84 9.18 6.25
CA ILE A 271 -10.52 9.49 4.98
C ILE A 271 -11.15 10.88 5.10
N ASP A 272 -10.77 11.77 4.20
CA ASP A 272 -11.31 13.12 4.06
C ASP A 272 -12.23 13.14 2.83
N GLN A 273 -13.54 13.14 3.07
CA GLN A 273 -14.59 13.12 2.06
C GLN A 273 -15.16 14.53 1.87
N ALA A 274 -15.06 15.08 0.66
CA ALA A 274 -15.69 16.35 0.30
C ALA A 274 -16.78 16.11 -0.75
N ASP A 275 -18.02 16.45 -0.41
CA ASP A 275 -19.16 16.48 -1.32
C ASP A 275 -19.35 17.91 -1.82
N LEU A 276 -19.05 18.10 -3.11
CA LEU A 276 -19.11 19.38 -3.83
C LEU A 276 -20.23 19.36 -4.89
N SER A 277 -21.19 18.45 -4.75
CA SER A 277 -22.29 18.29 -5.71
C SER A 277 -23.24 19.50 -5.74
N ASP A 278 -23.41 20.16 -4.59
CA ASP A 278 -24.14 21.42 -4.43
C ASP A 278 -23.17 22.53 -4.00
N PRO A 279 -22.77 23.46 -4.90
CA PRO A 279 -21.86 24.55 -4.58
C PRO A 279 -22.33 25.49 -3.47
N ASP A 280 -23.64 25.61 -3.26
CA ASP A 280 -24.21 26.47 -2.22
C ASP A 280 -24.26 25.77 -0.85
N HIS A 281 -24.19 24.43 -0.84
CA HIS A 281 -24.28 23.59 0.36
C HIS A 281 -23.23 22.49 0.37
N CYS A 282 -21.97 22.82 0.05
CA CYS A 282 -20.86 21.87 0.13
C CYS A 282 -20.76 21.26 1.54
N ARG A 283 -20.41 19.96 1.60
CA ARG A 283 -20.26 19.23 2.87
C ARG A 283 -18.94 18.48 2.90
N ARG A 284 -18.37 18.33 4.09
CA ARG A 284 -17.10 17.63 4.26
C ARG A 284 -17.07 16.82 5.55
N TRP A 285 -16.52 15.61 5.47
CA TRP A 285 -16.38 14.71 6.61
C TRP A 285 -14.96 14.21 6.72
N ILE A 286 -14.46 14.15 7.95
CA ILE A 286 -13.23 13.44 8.30
C ILE A 286 -13.63 12.16 9.01
N HIS A 287 -13.24 11.02 8.42
CA HIS A 287 -13.38 9.70 9.01
C HIS A 287 -12.01 9.29 9.55
N THR A 288 -11.89 9.04 10.86
CA THR A 288 -10.64 8.59 11.49
C THR A 288 -10.80 7.15 11.94
N TYR A 289 -9.84 6.30 11.62
CA TYR A 289 -9.86 4.93 12.10
C TYR A 289 -9.51 4.89 13.59
N VAL A 290 -10.42 4.34 14.40
CA VAL A 290 -10.22 4.13 15.84
C VAL A 290 -10.15 2.64 16.13
N SER A 291 -8.96 2.15 16.49
CA SER A 291 -8.79 0.76 16.91
C SER A 291 -9.33 0.59 18.32
N THR A 292 -10.41 -0.17 18.52
CA THR A 292 -10.75 -0.66 19.86
C THR A 292 -9.65 -1.63 20.29
N GLY A 293 -8.94 -1.33 21.38
CA GLY A 293 -7.90 -2.20 21.94
C GLY A 293 -8.38 -3.64 22.11
N HIS A 294 -7.49 -4.58 21.81
CA HIS A 294 -7.58 -6.03 22.04
C HIS A 294 -8.99 -6.64 22.24
N GLY A 295 -9.53 -7.20 21.15
CA GLY A 295 -10.24 -8.47 21.23
C GLY A 295 -11.75 -8.47 21.50
N LYS A 296 -12.40 -7.32 21.69
CA LYS A 296 -13.88 -7.23 21.71
C LYS A 296 -14.36 -5.85 21.21
N GLY A 297 -14.52 -5.70 19.90
CA GLY A 297 -15.11 -4.52 19.27
C GLY A 297 -14.94 -4.58 17.76
N GLN A 298 -15.95 -4.16 17.00
CA GLN A 298 -15.77 -3.94 15.56
C GLN A 298 -14.73 -2.82 15.39
N SER A 299 -13.87 -2.92 14.38
CA SER A 299 -13.08 -1.76 13.96
C SER A 299 -14.05 -0.63 13.61
N GLU A 300 -14.00 0.47 14.35
CA GLU A 300 -14.93 1.58 14.17
C GLU A 300 -14.22 2.77 13.52
N TRP A 301 -14.96 3.47 12.66
CA TRP A 301 -14.54 4.73 12.07
C TRP A 301 -15.31 5.83 12.79
N GLU A 302 -14.59 6.75 13.41
CA GLU A 302 -15.19 7.98 13.93
C GLU A 302 -15.38 8.96 12.78
N THR A 303 -16.58 9.55 12.65
CA THR A 303 -16.89 10.49 11.57
C THR A 303 -17.29 11.84 12.14
N VAL A 304 -16.60 12.89 11.69
CA VAL A 304 -16.88 14.27 12.07
C VAL A 304 -17.15 15.10 10.83
N GLU A 305 -18.28 15.82 10.80
CA GLU A 305 -18.54 16.83 9.76
C GLU A 305 -17.73 18.09 10.06
N VAL A 306 -17.04 18.61 9.04
CA VAL A 306 -16.18 19.79 9.11
C VAL A 306 -16.56 20.79 8.03
N TRP A 307 -16.10 22.03 8.17
CA TRP A 307 -16.30 23.03 7.11
C TRP A 307 -15.58 22.60 5.81
N PRO A 308 -16.22 22.78 4.63
CA PRO A 308 -15.64 22.46 3.33
C PRO A 308 -14.26 23.05 3.07
#